data_AF-A0A127EIK3-F1
#
_entry.id   AF-A0A127EIK3-F1
#
_cell.length_a   1.000
_cell.length_b   1.000
_cell.length_c   1.000
_cell.angle_alpha   90.00
_cell.angle_beta   90.00
_cell.angle_gamma   90.00
#
_symmetry.space_group_name_H-M   'P 1'
#
loop_
_entity.id
_entity.type
_entity.pdbx_description
1 polymer ?
#
loop_
_entity_poly.entity_id
_entity_poly.type
_entity_poly.pdbx_seq_one_letter_code
_entity_poly.pdbx_strand_id
1 'polypeptide(L)'
;MRGNLVYNNIDLNTENKKELSLEKIAFKKYRNNVCQFCGKTIKKWTDKTIDHAMPISRGGLDCPSNWRISCKECNQTKSKMTELEYKKFIKETANLKKIAKNNIKNIVLKMLDEKGEINWEEAKNMTINNLVERFEIIEEQLNKELDGRVKKEDAFSLDDKIMCCMYDTSKIVVSKTIANNIKQLNKNNKKIKDILNEYYEGDIGIIKTYKGILLPTGFQLYYAYNNVLNLKKVKIMNVLTEDILTKSEKSFLRHDGMIE
;
A
#
# COMPACT_ATOMS: atom_id res chain seq x y z
N MET A 1 -1.11 -4.22 -50.46
CA MET A 1 -0.77 -2.79 -50.28
C MET A 1 -0.03 -2.62 -48.95
N ARG A 2 1.31 -2.54 -48.99
CA ARG A 2 2.15 -2.16 -47.85
C ARG A 2 2.21 -0.63 -47.82
N GLY A 3 1.33 -0.01 -47.04
CA GLY A 3 1.22 1.45 -46.95
C GLY A 3 2.29 2.06 -46.05
N ASN A 4 3.22 2.76 -46.67
CA ASN A 4 4.15 3.79 -46.18
C ASN A 4 4.06 4.19 -44.70
N LEU A 5 5.06 3.79 -43.91
CA LEU A 5 5.39 4.43 -42.63
C LEU A 5 6.11 5.75 -42.92
N VAL A 6 5.37 6.86 -42.93
CA VAL A 6 5.96 8.20 -43.03
C VAL A 6 6.35 8.67 -41.62
N TYR A 7 7.66 8.76 -41.38
CA TYR A 7 8.30 9.09 -40.09
C TYR A 7 8.55 10.61 -39.94
N ASN A 8 7.53 11.45 -40.11
CA ASN A 8 7.77 12.90 -40.24
C ASN A 8 7.58 13.72 -38.97
N ASN A 9 7.78 13.17 -37.77
CA ASN A 9 7.93 14.00 -36.55
C ASN A 9 8.43 13.12 -35.39
N ILE A 10 9.75 12.96 -35.31
CA ILE A 10 10.42 12.43 -34.12
C ILE A 10 11.18 13.59 -33.48
N ASP A 11 10.62 14.13 -32.40
CA ASP A 11 11.39 14.98 -31.50
C ASP A 11 12.12 14.04 -30.51
N LEU A 12 13.42 13.85 -30.76
CA LEU A 12 14.31 12.91 -30.04
C LEU A 12 14.99 13.53 -28.82
N ASN A 13 14.48 14.65 -28.30
CA ASN A 13 15.08 15.29 -27.12
C ASN A 13 14.87 14.48 -25.84
N THR A 14 15.70 13.47 -25.64
CA THR A 14 16.22 13.07 -24.34
C THR A 14 17.61 12.48 -24.53
N GLU A 15 18.62 13.29 -24.21
CA GLU A 15 19.95 12.84 -23.78
C GLU A 15 19.78 11.91 -22.56
N ASN A 16 19.48 10.63 -22.79
CA ASN A 16 19.85 9.47 -21.96
C ASN A 16 19.00 8.21 -22.28
N LYS A 17 19.73 7.11 -22.55
CA LYS A 17 19.37 5.67 -22.42
C LYS A 17 18.55 4.98 -23.53
N LYS A 18 19.27 4.11 -24.26
CA LYS A 18 18.85 2.95 -25.07
C LYS A 18 17.89 3.26 -26.23
N GLU A 19 18.46 3.40 -27.44
CA GLU A 19 17.73 3.53 -28.69
C GLU A 19 16.72 2.38 -28.86
N LEU A 20 15.44 2.70 -28.70
CA LEU A 20 14.35 1.83 -29.13
C LEU A 20 14.29 1.87 -30.65
N SER A 21 14.13 0.71 -31.30
CA SER A 21 14.02 0.68 -32.76
C SER A 21 12.84 1.54 -33.25
N LEU A 22 12.94 2.08 -34.47
CA LEU A 22 11.89 2.90 -35.07
C LEU A 22 10.55 2.15 -35.14
N GLU A 23 10.57 0.82 -35.33
CA GLU A 23 9.35 0.02 -35.29
C GLU A 23 8.71 0.00 -33.91
N LYS A 24 9.52 -0.08 -32.82
CA LYS A 24 8.99 0.00 -31.44
C LYS A 24 8.34 1.35 -31.18
N ILE A 25 8.97 2.43 -31.64
CA ILE A 25 8.44 3.79 -31.50
C ILE A 25 7.11 3.91 -32.27
N ALA A 26 7.08 3.47 -33.53
CA ALA A 26 5.88 3.46 -34.36
C ALA A 26 4.77 2.62 -33.72
N PHE A 27 5.08 1.41 -33.25
CA PHE A 27 4.12 0.54 -32.56
C PHE A 27 3.54 1.24 -31.32
N LYS A 28 4.38 1.86 -30.49
CA LYS A 28 3.93 2.60 -29.30
C LYS A 28 3.04 3.79 -29.66
N LYS A 29 3.34 4.50 -30.76
CA LYS A 29 2.62 5.71 -31.19
C LYS A 29 1.28 5.38 -31.85
N TYR A 30 1.24 4.41 -32.75
CA TYR A 30 0.07 4.14 -33.60
C TYR A 30 -0.87 3.06 -33.06
N ARG A 31 -0.44 2.24 -32.08
CA ARG A 31 -1.38 1.37 -31.35
C ARG A 31 -2.24 2.20 -30.39
N ASN A 32 -3.51 1.81 -30.24
CA ASN A 32 -4.47 2.47 -29.36
C ASN A 32 -3.93 2.68 -27.92
N ASN A 33 -4.50 3.63 -27.20
CA ASN A 33 -4.10 3.91 -25.81
C ASN A 33 -4.80 2.96 -24.82
N VAL A 34 -5.06 1.71 -25.19
CA VAL A 34 -5.73 0.74 -24.32
C VAL A 34 -4.72 -0.32 -23.89
N CYS A 35 -4.61 -0.56 -22.59
CA CYS A 35 -3.79 -1.63 -22.07
C CYS A 35 -4.38 -2.99 -22.48
N GLN A 36 -3.58 -3.82 -23.16
CA GLN A 36 -4.02 -5.13 -23.65
C GLN A 36 -4.21 -6.18 -22.55
N PHE A 37 -3.83 -5.87 -21.31
CA PHE A 37 -4.03 -6.76 -20.16
C PHE A 37 -5.25 -6.38 -19.33
N CYS A 38 -5.35 -5.12 -18.88
CA CYS A 38 -6.46 -4.68 -18.03
C CYS A 38 -7.61 -3.99 -18.78
N GLY A 39 -7.48 -3.73 -20.08
CA GLY A 39 -8.48 -3.06 -20.90
C GLY A 39 -8.68 -1.56 -20.59
N LYS A 40 -7.94 -1.00 -19.62
CA LYS A 40 -8.07 0.41 -19.25
C LYS A 40 -7.36 1.32 -20.27
N THR A 41 -7.92 2.51 -20.47
CA THR A 41 -7.26 3.57 -21.27
C THR A 41 -6.07 4.14 -20.49
N ILE A 42 -4.90 4.16 -21.13
CA ILE A 42 -3.65 4.71 -20.64
C ILE A 42 -3.64 6.21 -20.94
N LYS A 43 -3.87 7.03 -19.92
CA LYS A 43 -4.01 8.48 -20.08
C LYS A 43 -2.66 9.19 -20.28
N LYS A 44 -1.61 8.73 -19.60
CA LYS A 44 -0.28 9.35 -19.64
C LYS A 44 0.65 8.56 -20.53
N TRP A 45 1.38 9.24 -21.41
CA TRP A 45 2.38 8.61 -22.27
C TRP A 45 3.49 7.88 -21.46
N THR A 46 3.85 8.42 -20.29
CA THR A 46 4.84 7.84 -19.36
C THR A 46 4.41 6.51 -18.78
N ASP A 47 3.10 6.24 -18.71
CA ASP A 47 2.55 4.99 -18.19
C ASP A 47 2.34 3.96 -19.30
N LYS A 48 2.53 4.33 -20.58
CA LYS A 48 2.43 3.44 -21.73
C LYS A 48 3.74 2.72 -21.95
N THR A 49 3.74 1.40 -21.82
CA THR A 49 4.90 0.54 -22.03
C THR A 49 4.65 -0.47 -23.14
N ILE A 50 5.75 -0.99 -23.71
CA ILE A 50 5.74 -2.19 -24.54
C ILE A 50 6.10 -3.35 -23.62
N ASP A 51 5.26 -4.37 -23.58
CA ASP A 51 5.52 -5.64 -22.92
C ASP A 51 5.64 -6.76 -23.97
N HIS A 52 6.38 -7.82 -23.65
CA HIS A 52 6.49 -9.00 -24.50
C HIS A 52 5.55 -10.10 -24.00
N ALA A 53 4.63 -10.55 -24.85
CA ALA A 53 3.67 -11.60 -24.53
C ALA A 53 4.36 -12.89 -24.04
N MET A 54 5.43 -13.32 -24.72
CA MET A 54 6.45 -14.24 -24.21
C MET A 54 7.65 -13.40 -23.75
N PRO A 55 8.01 -13.39 -22.46
CA PRO A 55 9.17 -12.64 -21.99
C PRO A 55 10.46 -13.06 -22.71
N ILE A 56 11.35 -12.09 -22.99
CA ILE A 56 12.67 -12.38 -23.61
C ILE A 56 13.47 -13.37 -22.75
N SER A 57 13.41 -13.22 -21.41
CA SER A 57 14.07 -14.14 -20.47
C SER A 57 13.54 -15.58 -20.52
N ARG A 58 12.44 -15.81 -21.24
CA ARG A 58 11.82 -17.13 -21.44
C ARG A 58 11.74 -17.50 -22.93
N GLY A 59 12.67 -16.98 -23.74
CA GLY A 59 12.78 -17.31 -25.16
C GLY A 59 11.86 -16.52 -26.08
N GLY A 60 11.21 -15.47 -25.59
CA GLY A 60 10.40 -14.58 -26.42
C GLY A 60 11.24 -13.74 -27.37
N LEU A 61 10.77 -13.59 -28.60
CA LEU A 61 11.41 -12.74 -29.62
C LEU A 61 11.05 -11.27 -29.43
N ASP A 62 11.98 -10.39 -29.73
CA ASP A 62 11.74 -8.94 -29.69
C ASP A 62 11.12 -8.45 -31.02
N CYS A 63 9.86 -8.78 -31.25
CA CYS A 63 9.18 -8.49 -32.51
C CYS A 63 7.72 -8.02 -32.32
N PRO A 64 7.11 -7.35 -33.32
CA PRO A 64 5.75 -6.80 -33.22
C PRO A 64 4.65 -7.81 -32.88
N SER A 65 4.79 -9.07 -33.29
CA SER A 65 3.82 -10.13 -32.96
C SER A 65 3.86 -10.50 -31.47
N ASN A 66 5.03 -10.36 -30.83
CA ASN A 66 5.23 -10.58 -29.41
C ASN A 66 4.97 -9.32 -28.57
N TRP A 67 4.96 -8.12 -29.15
CA TRP A 67 4.74 -6.88 -28.41
C TRP A 67 3.27 -6.67 -28.03
N ARG A 68 3.07 -6.08 -26.85
CA ARG A 68 1.78 -5.63 -26.31
C ARG A 68 1.90 -4.20 -25.79
N ILE A 69 0.88 -3.38 -26.06
CA ILE A 69 0.70 -2.12 -25.33
C ILE A 69 0.16 -2.44 -23.94
N SER A 70 0.89 -2.04 -22.92
CA SER A 70 0.56 -2.29 -21.53
C SER A 70 0.67 -0.99 -20.72
N CYS A 71 -0.15 -0.86 -19.67
CA CYS A 71 0.14 0.14 -18.65
C CYS A 71 1.32 -0.33 -17.80
N LYS A 72 2.08 0.61 -17.25
CA LYS A 72 3.24 0.36 -16.38
C LYS A 72 2.92 -0.61 -15.24
N GLU A 73 1.76 -0.46 -14.60
CA GLU A 73 1.31 -1.33 -13.51
C GLU A 73 1.13 -2.79 -13.96
N CYS A 74 0.43 -3.02 -15.08
CA CYS A 74 0.25 -4.36 -15.62
C CYS A 74 1.58 -4.97 -16.05
N ASN A 75 2.44 -4.21 -16.71
CA ASN A 75 3.76 -4.67 -17.15
C ASN A 75 4.63 -5.11 -15.95
N GLN A 76 4.72 -4.27 -14.91
CA GLN A 76 5.44 -4.58 -13.68
C GLN A 76 4.83 -5.77 -12.91
N THR A 77 3.52 -5.97 -13.01
CA THR A 77 2.84 -7.10 -12.38
C THR A 77 3.06 -8.39 -13.16
N LYS A 78 2.96 -8.34 -14.49
CA LYS A 78 3.22 -9.47 -15.38
C LYS A 78 4.64 -10.00 -15.23
N SER A 79 5.64 -9.12 -15.23
CA SER A 79 7.04 -9.51 -15.02
C SER A 79 7.43 -10.68 -15.96
N LYS A 80 7.94 -11.79 -15.41
CA LYS A 80 8.38 -12.99 -16.15
C LYS A 80 7.24 -13.95 -16.55
N MET A 81 5.99 -13.62 -16.24
CA MET A 81 4.84 -14.41 -16.71
C MET A 81 4.64 -14.22 -18.22
N THR A 82 4.23 -15.29 -18.90
CA THR A 82 3.68 -15.19 -20.26
C THR A 82 2.33 -14.47 -20.24
N GLU A 83 1.86 -14.03 -21.40
CA GLU A 83 0.53 -13.42 -21.53
C GLU A 83 -0.57 -14.36 -21.02
N LEU A 84 -0.48 -15.66 -21.31
CA LEU A 84 -1.46 -16.65 -20.86
C LEU A 84 -1.43 -16.85 -19.35
N GLU A 85 -0.23 -17.01 -18.78
CA GLU A 85 -0.03 -17.12 -17.33
C GLU A 85 -0.52 -15.86 -16.61
N TYR A 86 -0.24 -14.67 -17.14
CA TYR A 86 -0.67 -13.43 -16.53
C TYR A 86 -2.18 -13.20 -16.64
N LYS A 87 -2.82 -13.60 -17.74
CA LYS A 87 -4.29 -13.60 -17.83
C LYS A 87 -4.91 -14.53 -16.79
N LYS A 88 -4.33 -15.72 -16.59
CA LYS A 88 -4.75 -16.64 -15.51
C LYS A 88 -4.52 -16.02 -14.13
N PHE A 89 -3.36 -15.41 -13.89
CA PHE A 89 -3.08 -14.66 -12.66
C PHE A 89 -4.16 -13.61 -12.37
N ILE A 90 -4.52 -12.78 -13.35
CA ILE A 90 -5.56 -11.76 -13.18
C ILE A 90 -6.90 -12.40 -12.80
N LYS A 91 -7.27 -13.50 -13.48
CA LYS A 91 -8.52 -14.23 -13.22
C LYS A 91 -8.55 -14.80 -11.79
N GLU A 92 -7.50 -15.51 -11.39
CA GLU A 92 -7.40 -16.14 -10.06
C GLU A 92 -7.30 -15.10 -8.93
N THR A 93 -6.77 -13.91 -9.21
CA THR A 93 -6.55 -12.86 -8.20
C THR A 93 -7.59 -11.74 -8.22
N ALA A 94 -8.65 -11.84 -9.04
CA ALA A 94 -9.61 -10.76 -9.25
C ALA A 94 -10.29 -10.29 -7.96
N ASN A 95 -10.61 -11.23 -7.06
CA ASN A 95 -11.32 -10.97 -5.80
C ASN A 95 -10.38 -10.93 -4.58
N LEU A 96 -9.07 -11.03 -4.77
CA LEU A 96 -8.12 -11.05 -3.66
C LEU A 96 -7.77 -9.63 -3.22
N LYS A 97 -7.65 -9.43 -1.90
CA LYS A 97 -7.06 -8.22 -1.33
C LYS A 97 -5.60 -8.06 -1.81
N LYS A 98 -5.11 -6.81 -1.83
CA LYS A 98 -3.77 -6.46 -2.33
C LYS A 98 -2.65 -7.28 -1.70
N ILE A 99 -2.71 -7.53 -0.38
CA ILE A 99 -1.71 -8.32 0.35
C ILE A 99 -1.65 -9.77 -0.20
N ALA A 100 -2.80 -10.44 -0.28
CA ALA A 100 -2.89 -11.80 -0.82
C ALA A 100 -2.45 -11.85 -2.30
N LYS A 101 -2.83 -10.84 -3.10
CA LYS A 101 -2.43 -10.70 -4.49
C LYS A 101 -0.91 -10.51 -4.66
N ASN A 102 -0.25 -9.81 -3.74
CA ASN A 102 1.21 -9.67 -3.74
C ASN A 102 1.90 -10.97 -3.31
N ASN A 103 1.37 -11.67 -2.31
CA ASN A 103 1.91 -12.96 -1.87
C ASN A 103 1.88 -13.99 -2.99
N ILE A 104 0.73 -14.18 -3.63
CA ILE A 104 0.60 -15.12 -4.75
C ILE A 104 1.48 -14.69 -5.94
N LYS A 105 1.64 -13.39 -6.21
CA LYS A 105 2.60 -12.89 -7.22
C LYS A 105 4.02 -13.34 -6.90
N ASN A 106 4.48 -13.16 -5.66
CA ASN A 106 5.83 -13.52 -5.26
C ASN A 106 6.07 -15.03 -5.35
N ILE A 107 5.09 -15.83 -4.92
CA ILE A 107 5.14 -17.30 -5.03
C ILE A 107 5.23 -17.72 -6.50
N VAL A 108 4.38 -17.16 -7.37
CA VAL A 108 4.40 -17.45 -8.81
C VAL A 108 5.74 -17.08 -9.44
N LEU A 109 6.30 -15.92 -9.11
CA LEU A 109 7.61 -15.51 -9.64
C LEU A 109 8.73 -16.42 -9.14
N LYS A 110 8.69 -16.85 -7.88
CA LYS A 110 9.64 -17.82 -7.32
C LYS A 110 9.54 -19.18 -8.04
N MET A 111 8.33 -19.67 -8.27
CA MET A 111 8.11 -20.91 -9.05
C MET A 111 8.65 -20.80 -10.48
N LEU A 112 8.44 -19.67 -11.15
CA LEU A 112 9.01 -19.44 -12.47
C LEU A 112 10.53 -19.44 -12.47
N ASP A 113 11.15 -18.89 -11.42
CA ASP A 113 12.61 -18.85 -11.30
C ASP A 113 13.22 -20.22 -10.95
N GLU A 114 12.52 -21.04 -10.17
CA GLU A 114 13.01 -22.35 -9.71
C GLU A 114 12.63 -23.50 -10.65
N LYS A 115 11.39 -23.52 -11.14
CA LYS A 115 10.79 -24.63 -11.90
C LYS A 115 10.54 -24.28 -13.37
N GLY A 116 10.56 -23.00 -13.74
CA GLY A 116 10.26 -22.55 -15.11
C GLY A 116 8.78 -22.60 -15.51
N GLU A 117 7.92 -23.14 -14.64
CA GLU A 117 6.49 -23.31 -14.83
C GLU A 117 5.69 -22.98 -13.56
N ILE A 118 4.38 -22.78 -13.70
CA ILE A 118 3.49 -22.39 -12.61
C ILE A 118 2.51 -23.52 -12.30
N ASN A 119 2.61 -24.08 -11.10
CA ASN A 119 1.56 -24.89 -10.52
C ASN A 119 0.60 -23.99 -9.72
N TRP A 120 -0.59 -23.74 -10.28
CA TRP A 120 -1.56 -22.81 -9.71
C TRP A 120 -2.21 -23.31 -8.42
N GLU A 121 -2.37 -24.61 -8.27
CA GLU A 121 -2.95 -25.21 -7.07
C GLU A 121 -1.94 -25.12 -5.91
N GLU A 122 -0.70 -25.49 -6.19
CA GLU A 122 0.41 -25.33 -5.25
C GLU A 122 0.58 -23.84 -4.85
N ALA A 123 0.51 -22.91 -5.80
CA ALA A 123 0.65 -21.49 -5.51
C ALA A 123 -0.46 -20.95 -4.59
N LYS A 124 -1.70 -21.43 -4.76
CA LYS A 124 -2.83 -21.10 -3.89
C LYS A 124 -2.64 -21.67 -2.50
N ASN A 125 -2.30 -22.95 -2.38
CA ASN A 125 -2.07 -23.61 -1.10
C ASN A 125 -0.93 -22.96 -0.33
N MET A 126 0.17 -22.62 -0.99
CA MET A 126 1.26 -21.86 -0.38
C MET A 126 0.83 -20.46 0.06
N THR A 127 -0.05 -19.79 -0.72
CA THR A 127 -0.57 -18.48 -0.31
C THR A 127 -1.41 -18.59 0.96
N ILE A 128 -2.25 -19.62 1.06
CA ILE A 128 -3.06 -19.90 2.26
C ILE A 128 -2.14 -20.22 3.44
N ASN A 129 -1.20 -21.16 3.26
CA ASN A 129 -0.27 -21.55 4.32
C ASN A 129 0.56 -20.37 4.81
N ASN A 130 1.10 -19.54 3.92
CA ASN A 130 1.84 -18.34 4.32
C ASN A 130 0.98 -17.33 5.08
N LEU A 131 -0.33 -17.25 4.76
CA LEU A 131 -1.26 -16.40 5.52
C LEU A 131 -1.56 -17.01 6.88
N VAL A 132 -1.82 -18.33 6.94
CA VAL A 132 -2.07 -19.08 8.19
C VAL A 132 -0.85 -19.01 9.11
N GLU A 133 0.35 -19.31 8.63
CA GLU A 133 1.60 -19.19 9.38
C GLU A 133 1.79 -17.77 9.89
N ARG A 134 1.50 -16.76 9.07
CA ARG A 134 1.55 -15.37 9.51
C ARG A 134 0.50 -15.06 10.58
N PHE A 135 -0.70 -15.63 10.50
CA PHE A 135 -1.72 -15.52 11.54
C PHE A 135 -1.29 -16.23 12.82
N GLU A 136 -0.72 -17.43 12.76
CA GLU A 136 -0.19 -18.19 13.90
C GLU A 136 0.95 -17.43 14.58
N ILE A 137 1.88 -16.84 13.82
CA ILE A 137 2.93 -15.98 14.37
C ILE A 137 2.33 -14.75 15.05
N ILE A 138 1.33 -14.11 14.44
CA ILE A 138 0.64 -12.96 15.06
C ILE A 138 -0.10 -13.41 16.32
N GLU A 139 -0.76 -14.56 16.32
CA GLU A 139 -1.46 -15.13 17.46
C GLU A 139 -0.49 -15.50 18.57
N GLU A 140 0.66 -16.10 18.25
CA GLU A 140 1.74 -16.39 19.21
C GLU A 140 2.35 -15.11 19.77
N GLN A 141 2.57 -14.08 18.94
CA GLN A 141 3.03 -12.77 19.40
C GLN A 141 2.00 -12.10 20.30
N LEU A 142 0.72 -12.15 19.95
CA LEU A 142 -0.38 -11.65 20.78
C LEU A 142 -0.50 -12.45 22.08
N ASN A 143 -0.34 -13.76 22.05
CA ASN A 143 -0.39 -14.63 23.22
C ASN A 143 0.84 -14.42 24.11
N LYS A 144 2.04 -14.19 23.57
CA LYS A 144 3.22 -13.76 24.34
C LYS A 144 3.03 -12.38 24.94
N GLU A 145 2.42 -11.45 24.21
CA GLU A 145 2.03 -10.15 24.76
C GLU A 145 0.93 -10.28 25.83
N LEU A 146 -0.01 -11.21 25.69
CA LEU A 146 -1.08 -11.48 26.64
C LEU A 146 -0.56 -12.21 27.89
N ASP A 147 0.24 -13.25 27.77
CA ASP A 147 0.89 -13.94 28.89
C ASP A 147 1.90 -13.03 29.61
N GLY A 148 2.59 -12.17 28.86
CA GLY A 148 3.41 -11.08 29.40
C GLY A 148 2.61 -9.98 30.10
N ARG A 149 1.32 -9.83 29.77
CA ARG A 149 0.36 -8.90 30.41
C ARG A 149 -0.47 -9.55 31.52
N VAL A 150 -0.62 -10.88 31.53
CA VAL A 150 -1.39 -11.66 32.52
C VAL A 150 -0.50 -12.09 33.70
N LYS A 151 0.83 -11.93 33.61
CA LYS A 151 1.76 -12.07 34.74
C LYS A 151 2.39 -10.78 35.23
N LYS A 152 1.72 -9.64 35.04
CA LYS A 152 2.18 -8.38 35.61
C LYS A 152 1.04 -7.59 36.25
N GLU A 153 0.76 -7.97 37.49
CA GLU A 153 0.48 -6.96 38.54
C GLU A 153 1.70 -6.01 38.72
N ASP A 154 2.83 -6.26 38.06
CA ASP A 154 4.04 -5.42 38.03
C ASP A 154 4.56 -5.12 36.60
N ALA A 155 3.92 -4.22 35.84
CA ALA A 155 4.43 -3.76 34.53
C ALA A 155 4.89 -2.30 34.52
N PHE A 156 5.67 -1.93 35.53
CA PHE A 156 6.57 -0.78 35.43
C PHE A 156 7.67 -1.04 34.38
N SER A 157 8.03 0.02 33.67
CA SER A 157 9.09 0.21 32.66
C SER A 157 8.81 -0.20 31.21
N LEU A 158 8.54 0.83 30.39
CA LEU A 158 8.95 0.91 28.98
C LEU A 158 9.36 2.37 28.72
N ASP A 159 10.49 2.80 29.28
CA ASP A 159 10.90 4.21 29.47
C ASP A 159 9.88 5.06 30.26
N ASP A 160 10.31 5.83 31.26
CA ASP A 160 9.45 6.77 32.01
C ASP A 160 8.82 7.88 31.13
N LYS A 161 9.07 7.83 29.82
CA LYS A 161 8.77 8.86 28.83
C LYS A 161 7.62 8.50 27.88
N ILE A 162 7.37 7.22 27.54
CA ILE A 162 6.35 6.83 26.54
C ILE A 162 5.60 5.56 26.96
N MET A 163 4.27 5.57 26.88
CA MET A 163 3.42 4.40 27.08
C MET A 163 2.62 4.08 25.81
N CYS A 164 2.73 2.86 25.28
CA CYS A 164 1.94 2.37 24.15
C CYS A 164 0.90 1.34 24.63
N CYS A 165 -0.39 1.61 24.46
CA CYS A 165 -1.44 0.72 24.94
C CYS A 165 -2.76 0.89 24.17
N MET A 166 -3.69 -0.06 24.39
CA MET A 166 -5.09 0.12 24.03
C MET A 166 -5.73 1.04 25.06
N TYR A 167 -6.33 2.13 24.59
CA TYR A 167 -6.89 3.17 25.45
C TYR A 167 -8.37 3.37 25.15
N ASP A 168 -9.13 3.68 26.19
CA ASP A 168 -10.54 4.00 26.03
C ASP A 168 -10.68 5.36 25.36
N THR A 169 -11.39 5.40 24.23
CA THR A 169 -11.62 6.63 23.46
C THR A 169 -12.26 7.74 24.27
N SER A 170 -13.09 7.38 25.26
CA SER A 170 -13.77 8.34 26.14
C SER A 170 -12.83 9.02 27.14
N LYS A 171 -11.65 8.44 27.38
CA LYS A 171 -10.63 8.97 28.29
C LYS A 171 -9.63 9.89 27.59
N ILE A 172 -9.68 9.98 26.26
CA ILE A 172 -8.80 10.88 25.50
C ILE A 172 -9.30 12.31 25.68
N VAL A 173 -8.46 13.17 26.24
CA VAL A 173 -8.78 14.57 26.46
C VAL A 173 -8.55 15.33 25.15
N VAL A 174 -9.60 15.99 24.66
CA VAL A 174 -9.55 16.78 23.43
C VAL A 174 -9.56 18.26 23.80
N SER A 175 -8.49 18.97 23.44
CA SER A 175 -8.39 20.42 23.70
C SER A 175 -9.41 21.22 22.87
N LYS A 176 -9.65 22.47 23.25
CA LYS A 176 -10.59 23.36 22.55
C LYS A 176 -10.21 23.58 21.09
N THR A 177 -8.92 23.75 20.82
CA THR A 177 -8.38 23.92 19.46
C THR A 177 -8.62 22.68 18.62
N ILE A 178 -8.33 21.49 19.16
CA ILE A 178 -8.55 20.23 18.43
C ILE A 178 -10.04 19.96 18.23
N ALA A 179 -10.89 20.23 19.23
CA ALA A 179 -12.33 20.09 19.13
C ALA A 179 -12.90 20.95 17.98
N ASN A 180 -12.39 22.18 17.81
CA ASN A 180 -12.77 23.04 16.69
C ASN A 180 -12.32 22.48 15.33
N ASN A 181 -11.12 21.91 15.26
CA ASN A 181 -10.65 21.24 14.03
C ASN A 181 -11.49 20.01 13.69
N ILE A 182 -11.86 19.22 14.70
CA ILE A 182 -12.72 18.05 14.55
C ILE A 182 -14.09 18.44 14.00
N LYS A 183 -14.69 19.54 14.48
CA LYS A 183 -15.99 20.04 13.98
C LYS A 183 -15.98 20.40 12.49
N GLN A 184 -14.81 20.73 11.92
CA GLN A 184 -14.66 21.03 10.50
C GLN A 184 -14.46 19.78 9.64
N LEU A 185 -14.22 18.61 10.26
CA LEU A 185 -14.09 17.34 9.56
C LEU A 185 -15.46 16.74 9.24
N ASN A 186 -15.47 15.92 8.20
CA ASN A 186 -16.61 15.07 7.87
C ASN A 186 -16.11 13.77 7.24
N LYS A 187 -16.99 12.76 7.18
CA LYS A 187 -16.66 11.43 6.62
C LYS A 187 -16.23 11.45 5.15
N ASN A 188 -16.54 12.53 4.42
CA ASN A 188 -16.20 12.66 3.00
C ASN A 188 -14.81 13.28 2.76
N ASN A 189 -14.15 13.82 3.80
CA ASN A 189 -12.81 14.37 3.71
C ASN A 189 -11.83 13.29 3.19
N LYS A 190 -11.01 13.64 2.19
CA LYS A 190 -10.07 12.71 1.56
C LYS A 190 -9.16 12.01 2.58
N LYS A 191 -8.57 12.74 3.53
CA LYS A 191 -7.70 12.16 4.56
C LYS A 191 -8.44 11.18 5.47
N ILE A 192 -9.70 11.46 5.78
CA ILE A 192 -10.52 10.55 6.58
C ILE A 192 -10.86 9.28 5.79
N LYS A 193 -11.19 9.40 4.51
CA LYS A 193 -11.38 8.23 3.64
C LYS A 193 -10.13 7.37 3.55
N ASP A 194 -8.96 7.99 3.41
CA ASP A 194 -7.68 7.29 3.35
C ASP A 194 -7.43 6.51 4.66
N ILE A 195 -7.60 7.15 5.82
CA ILE A 195 -7.52 6.49 7.15
C ILE A 195 -8.51 5.33 7.29
N LEU A 196 -9.76 5.50 6.85
CA LEU A 196 -10.77 4.44 6.94
C LEU A 196 -10.42 3.26 6.02
N ASN A 197 -9.90 3.53 4.82
CA ASN A 197 -9.44 2.48 3.91
C ASN A 197 -8.28 1.71 4.52
N GLU A 198 -7.27 2.40 5.08
CA GLU A 198 -6.15 1.78 5.81
C GLU A 198 -6.66 0.88 6.94
N TYR A 199 -7.61 1.37 7.74
CA TYR A 199 -8.24 0.59 8.81
C TYR A 199 -8.93 -0.69 8.28
N TYR A 200 -9.72 -0.60 7.22
CA TYR A 200 -10.39 -1.76 6.61
C TYR A 200 -9.42 -2.73 5.89
N GLU A 201 -8.23 -2.25 5.52
CA GLU A 201 -7.12 -3.07 5.03
C GLU A 201 -6.33 -3.75 6.18
N GLY A 202 -6.63 -3.42 7.43
CA GLY A 202 -6.02 -3.99 8.63
C GLY A 202 -4.87 -3.16 9.21
N ASP A 203 -4.61 -1.97 8.66
CA ASP A 203 -3.60 -1.06 9.19
C ASP A 203 -4.22 -0.16 10.28
N ILE A 204 -3.87 -0.46 11.54
CA ILE A 204 -4.41 0.26 12.70
C ILE A 204 -3.43 1.38 13.06
N GLY A 205 -3.73 2.58 12.57
CA GLY A 205 -3.00 3.80 12.94
C GLY A 205 -2.98 4.06 14.45
N ILE A 206 -1.88 4.66 14.93
CA ILE A 206 -1.63 4.96 16.34
C ILE A 206 -1.94 6.43 16.62
N ILE A 207 -2.78 6.70 17.61
CA ILE A 207 -3.08 8.07 18.04
C ILE A 207 -2.01 8.53 19.03
N LYS A 208 -1.34 9.65 18.74
CA LYS A 208 -0.36 10.23 19.66
C LYS A 208 -1.04 11.14 20.68
N THR A 209 -0.71 10.96 21.96
CA THR A 209 -1.19 11.79 23.07
C THR A 209 -0.03 12.27 23.94
N TYR A 210 -0.24 13.31 24.74
CA TYR A 210 0.63 13.74 25.82
C TYR A 210 -0.15 13.69 27.14
N LYS A 211 0.24 12.82 28.07
CA LYS A 211 -0.48 12.59 29.34
C LYS A 211 -2.01 12.41 29.15
N GLY A 212 -2.41 11.72 28.08
CA GLY A 212 -3.82 11.48 27.72
C GLY A 212 -4.50 12.60 26.91
N ILE A 213 -3.82 13.74 26.70
CA ILE A 213 -4.29 14.84 25.84
C ILE A 213 -3.95 14.51 24.39
N LEU A 214 -4.95 14.57 23.51
CA LEU A 214 -4.79 14.37 22.07
C LEU A 214 -3.82 15.39 21.49
N LEU A 215 -2.82 14.94 20.72
CA LEU A 215 -1.90 15.83 20.03
C LEU A 215 -2.42 16.20 18.62
N PRO A 216 -1.97 17.33 18.03
CA PRO A 216 -2.47 17.83 16.74
C PRO A 216 -2.20 16.91 15.54
N THR A 217 -1.28 15.96 15.68
CA THR A 217 -0.99 14.97 14.64
C THR A 217 -2.01 13.83 14.60
N GLY A 218 -2.75 13.62 15.71
CA GLY A 218 -3.65 12.48 15.87
C GLY A 218 -5.13 12.78 15.67
N PHE A 219 -5.55 14.04 15.47
CA PHE A 219 -6.99 14.36 15.53
C PHE A 219 -7.82 13.79 14.37
N GLN A 220 -7.24 13.61 13.19
CA GLN A 220 -7.94 12.96 12.08
C GLN A 220 -8.16 11.47 12.35
N LEU A 221 -7.16 10.78 12.92
CA LEU A 221 -7.28 9.39 13.36
C LEU A 221 -8.32 9.27 14.47
N TYR A 222 -8.28 10.15 15.47
CA TYR A 222 -9.28 10.21 16.53
C TYR A 222 -10.69 10.39 15.96
N TYR A 223 -10.89 11.36 15.05
CA TYR A 223 -12.18 11.56 14.42
C TYR A 223 -12.66 10.32 13.64
N ALA A 224 -11.80 9.71 12.82
CA ALA A 224 -12.15 8.53 12.06
C ALA A 224 -12.57 7.37 12.98
N TYR A 225 -11.80 7.11 14.03
CA TYR A 225 -12.04 5.96 14.91
C TYR A 225 -13.20 6.19 15.88
N ASN A 226 -13.25 7.36 16.52
CA ASN A 226 -14.26 7.68 17.53
C ASN A 226 -15.58 8.10 16.89
N ASN A 227 -15.57 9.02 15.92
CA ASN A 227 -16.79 9.63 15.39
C ASN A 227 -17.38 8.90 14.18
N VAL A 228 -16.56 8.22 13.37
CA VAL A 228 -17.06 7.49 12.18
C VAL A 228 -17.24 6.00 12.47
N LEU A 229 -16.22 5.35 13.04
CA LEU A 229 -16.26 3.92 13.33
C LEU A 229 -16.88 3.57 14.71
N ASN A 230 -17.04 4.55 15.61
CA ASN A 230 -17.55 4.36 16.97
C ASN A 230 -16.77 3.29 17.77
N LEU A 231 -15.44 3.25 17.63
CA LEU A 231 -14.60 2.33 18.38
C LEU A 231 -14.54 2.74 19.86
N LYS A 232 -14.74 1.79 20.78
CA LYS A 232 -14.62 2.04 22.23
C LYS A 232 -13.17 2.09 22.72
N LYS A 233 -12.27 1.39 22.02
CA LYS A 233 -10.84 1.32 22.35
C LYS A 233 -10.00 1.56 21.10
N VAL A 234 -8.92 2.32 21.24
CA VAL A 234 -7.99 2.68 20.16
C VAL A 234 -6.55 2.49 20.63
N LYS A 235 -5.64 2.25 19.69
CA LYS A 235 -4.21 2.17 19.98
C LYS A 235 -3.64 3.58 20.12
N ILE A 236 -2.96 3.86 21.23
CA ILE A 236 -2.31 5.14 21.46
C ILE A 236 -0.82 5.00 21.73
N MET A 237 -0.10 6.09 21.48
CA MET A 237 1.25 6.35 21.98
C MET A 237 1.18 7.57 22.88
N ASN A 238 1.22 7.33 24.19
CA ASN A 238 1.10 8.37 25.19
C ASN A 238 2.48 8.83 25.66
N VAL A 239 2.84 10.05 25.27
CA VAL A 239 4.03 10.74 25.74
C VAL A 239 3.80 11.22 27.18
N LEU A 240 4.70 10.86 28.08
CA LEU A 240 4.62 11.16 29.52
C LEU A 240 5.51 12.35 29.91
N THR A 241 6.54 12.65 29.10
CA THR A 241 7.50 13.72 29.36
C THR A 241 7.61 14.69 28.20
N GLU A 242 7.91 15.96 28.48
CA GLU A 242 7.97 16.99 27.44
C GLU A 242 9.21 16.91 26.55
N ASP A 243 10.32 16.35 27.04
CA ASP A 243 11.61 16.34 26.35
C ASP A 243 11.55 15.69 24.95
N ILE A 244 10.66 14.73 24.76
CA ILE A 244 10.47 14.01 23.50
C ILE A 244 9.34 14.57 22.61
N LEU A 245 8.67 15.63 23.05
CA LEU A 245 7.72 16.35 22.20
C LEU A 245 8.47 17.19 21.15
N THR A 246 7.92 17.23 19.95
CA THR A 246 8.39 18.13 18.89
C THR A 246 8.17 19.60 19.26
N LYS A 247 8.90 20.52 18.64
CA LYS A 247 8.74 21.97 18.85
C LYS A 247 7.30 22.43 18.59
N SER A 248 6.64 21.88 17.57
CA SER A 248 5.25 22.20 17.24
C SER A 248 4.26 21.65 18.28
N GLU A 249 4.48 20.44 18.80
CA GLU A 249 3.64 19.86 19.86
C GLU A 249 3.77 20.66 21.16
N LYS A 250 4.98 21.06 21.56
CA LYS A 250 5.19 21.94 22.73
C LYS A 250 4.50 23.29 22.54
N SER A 251 4.68 23.91 21.38
CA SER A 251 4.03 25.19 21.06
C SER A 251 2.50 25.08 21.10
N PHE A 252 1.94 23.97 20.61
CA PHE A 252 0.51 23.70 20.70
C PHE A 252 0.04 23.55 22.15
N LEU A 253 0.72 22.73 22.95
CA LEU A 253 0.33 22.51 24.35
C LEU A 253 0.41 23.80 25.17
N ARG A 254 1.41 24.65 24.95
CA ARG A 254 1.50 25.98 25.58
C ARG A 254 0.37 26.91 25.15
N HIS A 255 0.10 26.96 23.85
CA HIS A 255 -1.00 27.76 23.30
C HIS A 255 -2.35 27.36 23.90
N ASP A 256 -2.58 26.06 24.10
CA ASP A 256 -3.81 25.54 24.68
C ASP A 256 -3.81 25.51 26.22
N GLY A 257 -2.76 26.04 26.87
CA GLY A 257 -2.66 26.14 28.34
C GLY A 257 -2.50 24.80 29.05
N MET A 258 -1.93 23.80 28.37
CA MET A 258 -1.77 22.43 28.87
C MET A 258 -0.41 22.17 29.51
N ILE A 259 0.60 23.00 29.20
CA ILE A 259 1.94 23.03 29.80
C ILE A 259 2.41 24.49 29.91
N GLU A 260 3.40 24.75 30.76
CA GLU A 260 4.03 26.07 30.97
C GLU A 260 4.97 26.48 29.81
#